data_AF-A0A0K2UEC4-F1
#
_entry.id   AF-A0A0K2UEC4-F1
#
_cell.length_a   1.000
_cell.length_b   1.000
_cell.length_c   1.000
_cell.angle_alpha   90.00
_cell.angle_beta   90.00
_cell.angle_gamma   90.00
#
_symmetry.space_group_name_H-M   'P 1'
#
loop_
_entity.id
_entity.type
_entity.pdbx_description
1 polymer ?
#
loop_
_entity_poly.entity_id
_entity_poly.type
_entity_poly.pdbx_seq_one_letter_code
_entity_poly.pdbx_strand_id
1 'polypeptide(L)'
;MTDNKLEVLFNQCDKNGSGYISRSEFQAVCNDFEIRDVDADTIFTDLDHDGDGRISFQDFSYGFRDFLVPGSRRGSIQLGIEPSIGNNNGRAKKFHTMTKVEEEKLINMERNHDNAKRAWEEFTAHMSEAEIKKILGKSGDKVMMLYEQMQNSEAPCHLVSQFEDVISSVINDIQNIEQENKTMEEKYFKERETHTQHLKNIEAEMDAQVARVERIAAENAKNQYEMEKREIQSKMETEMSELKVHLNLFKKVDNWLQKDKVDSNHKEHLKKLDMASSENMELKSNLLETQARISLLTSDFMELRNQYEEKCMELNHEREDKIEYMYEVDNIQRQLEILRGANLNLKDSNDGLQSLIESRPRTPLSFEFSVPNMSGTLCEEIRDTEANKESLNDQYDLDLNSDQVRLLDPCYGEDIGM
;
A
#
# COMPACT_ATOMS: atom_id res chain seq x y z
N MET A 1 -15.18 5.69 -25.48
CA MET A 1 -14.71 5.14 -26.78
C MET A 1 -14.11 3.78 -26.52
N THR A 2 -14.20 2.82 -27.45
CA THR A 2 -13.77 1.41 -27.24
C THR A 2 -12.29 1.21 -27.52
N ASP A 3 -11.65 0.32 -26.74
CA ASP A 3 -10.21 0.01 -26.72
C ASP A 3 -9.61 -0.30 -28.11
N ASN A 4 -10.41 -0.81 -29.06
CA ASN A 4 -9.99 -1.10 -30.43
C ASN A 4 -9.47 0.12 -31.21
N LYS A 5 -9.90 1.35 -30.89
CA LYS A 5 -9.35 2.56 -31.56
C LYS A 5 -8.00 2.97 -30.99
N LEU A 6 -7.76 2.71 -29.71
CA LEU A 6 -6.49 2.98 -29.05
C LEU A 6 -5.42 2.02 -29.53
N GLU A 7 -5.77 0.76 -29.77
CA GLU A 7 -4.87 -0.26 -30.31
C GLU A 7 -4.42 0.07 -31.75
N VAL A 8 -5.32 0.60 -32.58
CA VAL A 8 -4.97 1.06 -33.93
C VAL A 8 -4.03 2.27 -33.89
N LEU A 9 -4.25 3.22 -32.98
CA LEU A 9 -3.36 4.38 -32.82
C LEU A 9 -2.00 3.97 -32.23
N PHE A 10 -1.98 3.05 -31.27
CA PHE A 10 -0.75 2.52 -30.69
C PHE A 10 0.09 1.80 -31.74
N ASN A 11 -0.52 0.95 -32.57
CA ASN A 11 0.15 0.26 -33.67
C ASN A 11 0.62 1.21 -34.79
N GLN A 12 0.02 2.39 -34.93
CA GLN A 12 0.50 3.42 -35.87
C GLN A 12 1.74 4.16 -35.32
N CYS A 13 1.87 4.26 -34.00
CA CYS A 13 3.01 4.88 -33.34
C CYS A 13 4.19 3.91 -33.17
N ASP A 14 3.92 2.62 -32.93
CA ASP A 14 4.92 1.56 -32.81
C ASP A 14 5.43 1.10 -34.20
N LYS A 15 6.34 1.90 -34.79
CA LYS A 15 6.90 1.65 -36.13
C LYS A 15 7.75 0.38 -36.21
N ASN A 16 8.30 -0.11 -35.10
CA ASN A 16 9.14 -1.31 -35.06
C ASN A 16 8.36 -2.59 -34.67
N GLY A 17 7.10 -2.47 -34.25
CA GLY A 17 6.23 -3.59 -33.87
C GLY A 17 6.70 -4.33 -32.62
N SER A 18 7.40 -3.63 -31.72
CA SER A 18 7.97 -4.22 -30.51
C SER A 18 6.95 -4.42 -29.39
N GLY A 19 5.75 -3.85 -29.53
CA GLY A 19 4.71 -3.82 -28.49
C GLY A 19 4.90 -2.67 -27.49
N TYR A 20 5.90 -1.81 -27.69
CA TYR A 20 6.24 -0.67 -26.83
C TYR A 20 6.67 0.51 -27.68
N ILE A 21 6.24 1.72 -27.32
CA ILE A 21 6.67 2.93 -28.02
C ILE A 21 7.92 3.46 -27.32
N SER A 22 9.07 3.38 -27.99
CA SER A 22 10.32 3.94 -27.48
C SER A 22 10.33 5.47 -27.58
N ARG A 23 11.17 6.13 -26.77
CA ARG A 23 11.33 7.60 -26.81
C ARG A 23 11.68 8.13 -28.20
N SER A 24 12.53 7.41 -28.93
CA SER A 24 12.90 7.73 -30.31
C SER A 24 11.72 7.63 -31.28
N GLU A 25 10.80 6.70 -31.06
CA GLU A 25 9.62 6.51 -31.92
C GLU A 25 8.55 7.54 -31.62
N PHE A 26 8.32 7.82 -30.33
CA PHE A 26 7.43 8.88 -29.91
C PHE A 26 7.90 10.24 -30.42
N GLN A 27 9.20 10.52 -30.33
CA GLN A 27 9.78 11.76 -30.87
C GLN A 27 9.64 11.84 -32.39
N ALA A 28 9.82 10.74 -33.12
CA ALA A 28 9.61 10.71 -34.56
C ALA A 28 8.14 10.98 -34.94
N VAL A 29 7.19 10.43 -34.17
CA VAL A 29 5.75 10.68 -34.37
C VAL A 29 5.41 12.14 -34.01
N CYS A 30 5.92 12.68 -32.91
CA CYS A 30 5.72 14.08 -32.54
C CYS A 30 6.29 15.05 -33.59
N ASN A 31 7.40 14.71 -34.22
CA ASN A 31 7.98 15.50 -35.31
C ASN A 31 7.12 15.43 -36.60
N ASP A 32 6.49 14.27 -36.87
CA ASP A 32 5.51 14.11 -37.95
C ASP A 32 4.21 14.94 -37.70
N PHE A 33 3.91 15.31 -36.45
CA PHE A 33 2.75 16.11 -36.03
C PHE A 33 3.08 17.59 -35.68
N GLU A 34 4.27 18.09 -36.02
CA GLU A 34 4.73 19.48 -35.75
C GLU A 34 4.79 19.86 -34.25
N ILE A 35 4.97 18.89 -33.35
CA ILE A 35 5.17 19.12 -31.92
C ILE A 35 6.67 19.32 -31.65
N ARG A 36 7.05 20.38 -30.93
CA ARG A 36 8.45 20.68 -30.58
C ARG A 36 9.03 19.56 -29.71
N ASP A 37 10.28 19.18 -29.94
CA ASP A 37 10.99 18.09 -29.22
C ASP A 37 10.90 18.20 -27.68
N VAL A 38 10.90 19.43 -27.15
CA VAL A 38 10.81 19.70 -25.70
C VAL A 38 9.42 19.35 -25.14
N ASP A 39 8.37 19.61 -25.91
CA ASP A 39 6.99 19.27 -25.55
C ASP A 39 6.76 17.76 -25.70
N ALA A 40 7.39 17.12 -26.70
CA ALA A 40 7.37 15.67 -26.90
C ALA A 40 7.99 14.90 -25.73
N ASP A 41 9.16 15.33 -25.23
CA ASP A 41 9.78 14.73 -24.06
C ASP A 41 8.94 14.88 -22.78
N THR A 42 8.24 16.01 -22.66
CA THR A 42 7.35 16.28 -21.52
C THR A 42 6.13 15.35 -21.55
N ILE A 43 5.52 15.18 -22.73
CA ILE A 43 4.38 14.27 -22.92
C ILE A 43 4.82 12.81 -22.76
N PHE A 44 6.02 12.46 -23.23
CA PHE A 44 6.56 11.11 -23.06
C PHE A 44 6.69 10.74 -21.58
N THR A 45 7.22 11.67 -20.78
CA THR A 45 7.39 11.48 -19.33
C THR A 45 6.05 11.40 -18.59
N ASP A 46 5.01 12.10 -19.08
CA ASP A 46 3.68 12.07 -18.50
C ASP A 46 2.91 10.79 -18.84
N LEU A 47 3.21 10.18 -19.99
CA LEU A 47 2.63 8.90 -20.41
C LEU A 47 3.36 7.71 -19.78
N ASP A 48 4.69 7.75 -19.61
CA ASP A 48 5.54 6.72 -18.99
C ASP A 48 5.33 6.66 -17.45
N HIS A 49 4.25 6.00 -17.02
CA HIS A 49 3.80 5.96 -15.62
C HIS A 49 4.66 5.05 -14.72
N ASP A 50 5.25 4.00 -15.27
CA ASP A 50 6.14 3.08 -14.56
C ASP A 50 7.62 3.51 -14.63
N GLY A 51 7.94 4.47 -15.50
CA GLY A 51 9.26 5.11 -15.58
C GLY A 51 10.32 4.19 -16.17
N ASP A 52 9.91 3.18 -16.95
CA ASP A 52 10.81 2.19 -17.55
C ASP A 52 11.47 2.72 -18.84
N GLY A 53 11.09 3.94 -19.26
CA GLY A 53 11.60 4.62 -20.44
C GLY A 53 10.94 4.16 -21.74
N ARG A 54 9.81 3.45 -21.66
CA ARG A 54 9.03 2.92 -22.78
C ARG A 54 7.54 3.11 -22.49
N ILE A 55 6.74 3.45 -23.49
CA ILE A 55 5.29 3.56 -23.30
C ILE A 55 4.65 2.23 -23.71
N SER A 56 4.11 1.48 -22.75
CA SER A 56 3.34 0.28 -23.05
C SER A 56 1.93 0.62 -23.56
N PHE A 57 1.25 -0.35 -24.17
CA PHE A 57 -0.16 -0.18 -24.55
C PHE A 57 -1.04 0.19 -23.33
N GLN A 58 -0.67 -0.35 -22.17
CA GLN A 58 -1.37 -0.08 -20.92
C GLN A 58 -1.21 1.39 -20.54
N ASP A 59 0.00 1.92 -20.52
CA ASP A 59 0.29 3.34 -20.24
C ASP A 59 -0.37 4.29 -21.23
N PHE A 60 -0.32 3.95 -22.52
CA PHE A 60 -0.99 4.70 -23.57
C PHE A 60 -2.50 4.73 -23.36
N SER A 61 -3.12 3.59 -23.05
CA SER A 61 -4.56 3.51 -22.76
C SER A 61 -4.94 4.27 -21.48
N TYR A 62 -4.07 4.27 -20.47
CA TYR A 62 -4.28 4.99 -19.21
C TYR A 62 -4.21 6.50 -19.42
N GLY A 63 -3.16 7.02 -20.05
CA GLY A 63 -3.02 8.43 -20.34
C GLY A 63 -4.12 8.96 -21.26
N PHE A 64 -4.51 8.18 -22.27
CA PHE A 64 -5.58 8.58 -23.18
C PHE A 64 -6.98 8.54 -22.52
N ARG A 65 -7.21 7.63 -21.57
CA ARG A 65 -8.46 7.57 -20.80
C ARG A 65 -8.55 8.68 -19.76
N ASP A 66 -7.43 9.05 -19.14
CA ASP A 66 -7.32 10.19 -18.21
C ASP A 66 -7.56 11.52 -18.94
N PHE A 67 -7.08 11.63 -20.19
CA PHE A 67 -7.34 12.76 -21.09
C PHE A 67 -8.81 12.88 -21.54
N LEU A 68 -9.51 11.75 -21.78
CA LEU A 68 -10.90 11.74 -22.27
C LEU A 68 -11.96 11.83 -21.16
N VAL A 69 -11.62 11.51 -19.91
CA VAL A 69 -12.54 11.58 -18.76
C VAL A 69 -11.86 12.29 -17.58
N PRO A 70 -11.88 13.64 -17.56
CA PRO A 70 -11.34 14.40 -16.44
C PRO A 70 -12.22 14.17 -15.21
N GLY A 71 -11.72 13.47 -14.20
CA GLY A 71 -12.41 13.25 -12.93
C GLY A 71 -12.49 11.81 -12.43
N SER A 72 -12.00 10.81 -13.17
CA SER A 72 -11.98 9.43 -12.67
C SER A 72 -10.88 9.15 -11.64
N ARG A 73 -10.00 10.12 -11.34
CA ARG A 73 -9.01 10.05 -10.26
C ARG A 73 -9.20 11.16 -9.22
N ARG A 74 -10.25 11.03 -8.42
CA ARG A 74 -10.15 11.41 -7.00
C ARG A 74 -9.93 10.14 -6.21
N GLY A 75 -8.69 9.90 -5.80
CA GLY A 75 -8.38 8.88 -4.80
C GLY A 75 -8.14 7.49 -5.37
N SER A 76 -6.97 7.28 -5.98
CA SER A 76 -6.17 6.06 -5.86
C SER A 76 -5.01 6.16 -6.84
N ILE A 77 -3.81 5.81 -6.39
CA ILE A 77 -2.58 5.75 -7.21
C ILE A 77 -1.95 7.13 -7.50
N GLN A 78 -1.74 7.96 -6.47
CA GLN A 78 -0.63 8.95 -6.44
C GLN A 78 -0.05 9.02 -5.01
N LEU A 79 0.06 7.85 -4.38
CA LEU A 79 0.87 7.55 -3.21
C LEU A 79 1.25 6.10 -3.48
N GLY A 80 2.53 5.78 -3.67
CA GLY A 80 3.03 4.46 -4.09
C GLY A 80 2.52 3.29 -3.22
N ILE A 81 1.31 2.84 -3.51
CA ILE A 81 0.69 1.64 -2.99
C ILE A 81 0.34 0.83 -4.23
N GLU A 82 1.28 -0.01 -4.64
CA GLU A 82 0.92 -1.16 -5.45
C GLU A 82 -0.02 -2.07 -4.65
N PRO A 83 -1.05 -2.67 -5.28
CA PRO A 83 -1.77 -3.78 -4.70
C PRO A 83 -0.93 -5.05 -4.85
N SER A 84 0.15 -5.16 -4.06
CA SER A 84 0.78 -6.46 -3.82
C SER A 84 -0.10 -7.24 -2.85
N ILE A 85 -0.79 -8.25 -3.39
CA ILE A 85 -1.45 -9.29 -2.60
C ILE A 85 -0.35 -10.06 -1.86
N GLY A 86 -0.18 -9.83 -0.56
CA GLY A 86 0.80 -10.54 0.25
C GLY A 86 0.93 -10.04 1.69
N ASN A 87 0.19 -10.70 2.60
CA ASN A 87 0.34 -10.85 4.06
C ASN A 87 1.11 -9.82 4.93
N ASN A 88 0.34 -9.27 5.89
CA ASN A 88 0.64 -8.63 7.18
C ASN A 88 2.08 -8.55 7.73
N ASN A 89 2.48 -7.35 8.19
CA ASN A 89 2.88 -7.12 9.59
C ASN A 89 3.04 -5.63 9.94
N GLY A 90 2.63 -5.27 11.16
CA GLY A 90 2.45 -3.89 11.63
C GLY A 90 3.72 -3.03 11.63
N ARG A 91 3.60 -1.84 11.01
CA ARG A 91 4.48 -0.70 11.29
C ARG A 91 3.71 0.59 11.04
N ALA A 92 3.67 1.45 12.06
CA ALA A 92 2.95 2.72 12.06
C ALA A 92 3.32 3.59 10.83
N LYS A 93 2.30 3.99 10.07
CA LYS A 93 2.43 4.91 8.93
C LYS A 93 2.77 6.31 9.45
N LYS A 94 3.95 6.82 9.11
CA LYS A 94 4.31 8.24 9.27
C LYS A 94 3.46 9.06 8.30
N PHE A 95 2.77 10.08 8.81
CA PHE A 95 2.14 11.12 8.00
C PHE A 95 3.22 11.85 7.18
N HIS A 96 3.13 11.75 5.86
CA HIS A 96 3.96 12.53 4.94
C HIS A 96 3.40 13.96 4.91
N THR A 97 4.20 14.93 5.33
CA THR A 97 3.88 16.36 5.20
C THR A 97 4.31 16.81 3.82
N MET A 98 3.38 17.39 3.05
CA MET A 98 3.62 17.81 1.65
C MET A 98 4.84 18.71 1.55
N THR A 99 5.71 18.42 0.60
CA THR A 99 6.90 19.22 0.33
C THR A 99 6.56 20.41 -0.56
N LYS A 100 7.24 21.54 -0.41
CA LYS A 100 7.03 22.76 -1.23
C LYS A 100 7.09 22.51 -2.74
N VAL A 101 7.82 21.47 -3.16
CA VAL A 101 7.94 21.05 -4.56
C VAL A 101 6.65 20.41 -5.10
N GLU A 102 5.89 19.72 -4.26
CA GLU A 102 4.59 19.14 -4.62
C GLU A 102 3.49 20.22 -4.65
N GLU A 103 3.60 21.22 -3.79
CA GLU A 103 2.71 22.39 -3.75
C GLU A 103 2.87 23.25 -5.01
N GLU A 104 4.11 23.49 -5.46
CA GLU A 104 4.40 24.18 -6.73
C GLU A 104 3.92 23.37 -7.96
N LYS A 105 4.01 22.04 -7.92
CA LYS A 105 3.49 21.18 -9.00
C LYS A 105 1.96 21.22 -9.09
N LEU A 106 1.26 21.20 -7.95
CA LEU A 106 -0.21 21.39 -7.93
C LEU A 106 -0.61 22.75 -8.49
N ILE A 107 0.07 23.82 -8.08
CA ILE A 107 -0.22 25.18 -8.56
C ILE A 107 0.06 25.32 -10.06
N ASN A 108 1.10 24.66 -10.58
CA ASN A 108 1.42 24.70 -12.00
C ASN A 108 0.44 23.87 -12.85
N MET A 109 -0.02 22.72 -12.34
CA MET A 109 -1.11 21.96 -12.94
C MET A 109 -2.44 22.72 -12.93
N GLU A 110 -2.75 23.41 -11.83
CA GLU A 110 -3.98 24.19 -11.69
C GLU A 110 -3.98 25.40 -12.64
N ARG A 111 -2.84 26.09 -12.81
CA ARG A 111 -2.68 27.15 -13.83
C ARG A 111 -2.80 26.63 -15.26
N ASN A 112 -2.29 25.42 -15.52
CA ASN A 112 -2.44 24.79 -16.83
C ASN A 112 -3.89 24.34 -17.07
N HIS A 113 -4.59 23.86 -16.04
CA HIS A 113 -6.02 23.53 -16.09
C HIS A 113 -6.88 24.77 -16.33
N ASP A 114 -6.59 25.88 -15.65
CA ASP A 114 -7.27 27.16 -15.86
C ASP A 114 -7.00 27.76 -17.24
N ASN A 115 -5.79 27.63 -17.77
CA ASN A 115 -5.47 28.06 -19.13
C ASN A 115 -6.16 27.18 -20.19
N ALA A 116 -6.20 25.87 -19.98
CA ALA A 116 -6.95 24.95 -20.85
C ALA A 116 -8.46 25.20 -20.77
N LYS A 117 -9.00 25.47 -19.58
CA LYS A 117 -10.40 25.82 -19.36
C LYS A 117 -10.75 27.15 -20.03
N ARG A 118 -9.89 28.17 -19.94
CA ARG A 118 -10.07 29.44 -20.67
C ARG A 118 -10.00 29.24 -22.17
N ALA A 119 -9.10 28.40 -22.68
CA ALA A 119 -9.04 28.10 -24.11
C ALA A 119 -10.31 27.37 -24.60
N TRP A 120 -10.87 26.47 -23.79
CA TRP A 120 -12.15 25.80 -24.06
C TRP A 120 -13.37 26.71 -23.88
N GLU A 121 -13.37 27.60 -22.89
CA GLU A 121 -14.38 28.65 -22.71
C GLU A 121 -14.33 29.68 -23.84
N GLU A 122 -13.15 30.01 -24.36
CA GLU A 122 -12.96 30.91 -25.50
C GLU A 122 -13.36 30.23 -26.82
N PHE A 123 -13.08 28.93 -26.98
CA PHE A 123 -13.57 28.10 -28.08
C PHE A 123 -15.10 27.91 -28.06
N THR A 124 -15.69 27.70 -26.88
CA THR A 124 -17.16 27.56 -26.72
C THR A 124 -17.89 28.90 -26.76
N ALA A 125 -17.27 29.99 -26.33
CA ALA A 125 -17.77 31.34 -26.53
C ALA A 125 -17.68 31.78 -28.00
N HIS A 126 -16.64 31.33 -28.73
CA HIS A 126 -16.56 31.48 -30.19
C HIS A 126 -17.55 30.57 -30.93
N MET A 127 -17.87 29.39 -30.38
CA MET A 127 -19.09 28.62 -30.70
C MET A 127 -20.35 29.27 -30.10
N SER A 128 -20.50 30.57 -30.34
CA SER A 128 -21.70 31.30 -30.01
C SER A 128 -22.94 30.62 -30.61
N GLU A 129 -24.10 30.87 -30.01
CA GLU A 129 -25.44 30.48 -30.45
C GLU A 129 -25.66 30.68 -31.98
N ALA A 130 -24.89 31.59 -32.60
CA ALA A 130 -24.84 31.83 -34.04
C ALA A 130 -24.24 30.69 -34.87
N GLU A 131 -23.29 29.90 -34.37
CA GLU A 131 -22.69 28.76 -35.08
C GLU A 131 -23.56 27.50 -34.99
N ILE A 132 -24.23 27.29 -33.85
CA ILE A 132 -25.27 26.28 -33.69
C ILE A 132 -26.49 26.63 -34.56
N LYS A 133 -26.93 27.89 -34.59
CA LYS A 133 -27.88 28.41 -35.59
C LYS A 133 -27.34 28.35 -37.01
N LYS A 134 -26.03 28.31 -37.25
CA LYS A 134 -25.45 28.12 -38.59
C LYS A 134 -25.51 26.67 -39.03
N ILE A 135 -25.42 25.71 -38.12
CA ILE A 135 -25.52 24.28 -38.43
C ILE A 135 -26.99 23.89 -38.62
N LEU A 136 -27.86 24.30 -37.69
CA LEU A 136 -29.32 24.16 -37.82
C LEU A 136 -29.90 25.04 -38.93
N GLY A 137 -29.31 26.21 -39.20
CA GLY A 137 -29.70 27.08 -40.32
C GLY A 137 -29.24 26.51 -41.66
N LYS A 138 -28.06 25.89 -41.76
CA LYS A 138 -27.60 25.25 -43.02
C LYS A 138 -28.43 24.03 -43.43
N SER A 139 -28.95 23.26 -42.48
CA SER A 139 -29.88 22.16 -42.77
C SER A 139 -31.34 22.64 -42.81
N GLY A 140 -31.72 23.58 -41.96
CA GLY A 140 -33.03 24.21 -41.91
C GLY A 140 -33.38 25.00 -43.17
N ASP A 141 -32.44 25.77 -43.72
CA ASP A 141 -32.60 26.47 -45.01
C ASP A 141 -32.75 25.48 -46.16
N LYS A 142 -32.03 24.34 -46.13
CA LYS A 142 -32.18 23.29 -47.15
C LYS A 142 -33.51 22.56 -47.03
N VAL A 143 -33.98 22.28 -45.82
CA VAL A 143 -35.30 21.66 -45.57
C VAL A 143 -36.42 22.63 -45.92
N MET A 144 -36.27 23.91 -45.61
CA MET A 144 -37.21 24.98 -45.98
C MET A 144 -37.24 25.19 -47.49
N MET A 145 -36.08 25.20 -48.17
CA MET A 145 -36.00 25.24 -49.63
C MET A 145 -36.62 23.99 -50.27
N LEU A 146 -36.47 22.80 -49.68
CA LEU A 146 -37.07 21.56 -50.18
C LEU A 146 -38.59 21.56 -49.98
N TYR A 147 -39.06 22.07 -48.84
CA TYR A 147 -40.47 22.28 -48.51
C TYR A 147 -41.11 23.32 -49.45
N GLU A 148 -40.41 24.43 -49.73
CA GLU A 148 -40.82 25.47 -50.69
C GLU A 148 -40.77 24.98 -52.15
N GLN A 149 -39.79 24.14 -52.52
CA GLN A 149 -39.73 23.47 -53.83
C GLN A 149 -40.85 22.43 -54.01
N MET A 150 -41.25 21.74 -52.94
CA MET A 150 -42.37 20.80 -52.95
C MET A 150 -43.74 21.50 -52.98
N GLN A 151 -43.85 22.70 -52.40
CA GLN A 151 -45.06 23.54 -52.46
C GLN A 151 -45.24 24.19 -53.85
N ASN A 152 -44.14 24.54 -54.53
CA ASN A 152 -44.12 25.24 -55.82
C ASN A 152 -44.13 24.28 -57.04
N SER A 153 -43.64 23.05 -56.88
CA SER A 153 -43.89 21.95 -57.81
C SER A 153 -45.31 21.41 -57.56
N GLU A 154 -46.03 20.91 -58.55
CA GLU A 154 -47.34 20.23 -58.38
C GLU A 154 -47.18 18.86 -57.65
N ALA A 155 -46.59 18.87 -56.45
CA ALA A 155 -46.43 17.68 -55.64
C ALA A 155 -47.79 17.29 -55.03
N PRO A 156 -48.14 16.00 -54.99
CA PRO A 156 -49.37 15.55 -54.35
C PRO A 156 -49.43 15.94 -52.85
N CYS A 157 -50.56 16.49 -52.37
CA CYS A 157 -50.73 16.97 -50.99
C CYS A 157 -50.37 15.92 -49.91
N HIS A 158 -50.49 14.62 -50.22
CA HIS A 158 -50.14 13.55 -49.28
C HIS A 158 -48.65 13.47 -48.98
N LEU A 159 -47.78 13.85 -49.93
CA LEU A 159 -46.34 13.79 -49.74
C LEU A 159 -45.88 14.96 -48.86
N VAL A 160 -46.42 16.16 -49.08
CA VAL A 160 -46.19 17.34 -48.22
C VAL A 160 -46.63 17.05 -46.78
N SER A 161 -47.83 16.46 -46.59
CA SER A 161 -48.30 16.03 -45.26
C SER A 161 -47.35 15.04 -44.59
N GLN A 162 -46.82 14.05 -45.32
CA GLN A 162 -45.85 13.10 -44.76
C GLN A 162 -44.54 13.76 -44.35
N PHE A 163 -44.08 14.77 -45.10
CA PHE A 163 -42.90 15.55 -44.70
C PHE A 163 -43.17 16.42 -43.46
N GLU A 164 -44.35 17.03 -43.36
CA GLU A 164 -44.77 17.77 -42.16
C GLU A 164 -44.90 16.86 -40.94
N ASP A 165 -45.43 15.65 -41.12
CA ASP A 165 -45.55 14.65 -40.06
C ASP A 165 -44.17 14.18 -39.58
N VAL A 166 -43.22 13.95 -40.50
CA VAL A 166 -41.85 13.57 -40.16
C VAL A 166 -41.13 14.71 -39.43
N ILE A 167 -41.26 15.96 -39.90
CA ILE A 167 -40.67 17.12 -39.22
C ILE A 167 -41.30 17.28 -37.82
N SER A 168 -42.61 17.13 -37.70
CA SER A 168 -43.31 17.20 -36.41
C SER A 168 -42.87 16.08 -35.46
N SER A 169 -42.69 14.85 -35.96
CA SER A 169 -42.15 13.73 -35.19
C SER A 169 -40.73 14.03 -34.70
N VAL A 170 -39.85 14.52 -35.58
CA VAL A 170 -38.47 14.86 -35.22
C VAL A 170 -38.41 16.00 -34.22
N ILE A 171 -39.25 17.03 -34.36
CA ILE A 171 -39.34 18.12 -33.39
C ILE A 171 -39.82 17.60 -32.03
N ASN A 172 -40.83 16.72 -32.01
CA ASN A 172 -41.30 16.09 -30.77
C ASN A 172 -40.22 15.22 -30.13
N ASP A 173 -39.45 14.47 -30.91
CA ASP A 173 -38.33 13.65 -30.41
C ASP A 173 -37.21 14.51 -29.83
N ILE A 174 -36.86 15.62 -30.50
CA ILE A 174 -35.88 16.60 -29.98
C ILE A 174 -36.38 17.20 -28.67
N GLN A 175 -37.65 17.62 -28.60
CA GLN A 175 -38.23 18.18 -27.38
C GLN A 175 -38.28 17.15 -26.23
N ASN A 176 -38.58 15.88 -26.53
CA ASN A 176 -38.55 14.80 -25.56
C ASN A 176 -37.14 14.56 -25.01
N ILE A 177 -36.13 14.54 -25.89
CA ILE A 177 -34.72 14.39 -25.49
C ILE A 177 -34.25 15.60 -24.67
N GLU A 178 -34.63 16.82 -25.05
CA GLU A 178 -34.32 18.04 -24.28
C GLU A 178 -34.96 17.99 -22.88
N GLN A 179 -36.22 17.55 -22.79
CA GLN A 179 -36.90 17.39 -21.51
C GLN A 179 -36.26 16.28 -20.66
N GLU A 180 -35.91 15.14 -21.26
CA GLU A 180 -35.23 14.03 -20.59
C GLU A 180 -33.87 14.48 -20.05
N ASN A 181 -33.05 15.15 -20.86
CA ASN A 181 -31.78 15.72 -20.45
C ASN A 181 -31.95 16.67 -19.27
N LYS A 182 -32.93 17.58 -19.32
CA LYS A 182 -33.21 18.48 -18.19
C LYS A 182 -33.57 17.71 -16.92
N THR A 183 -34.39 16.66 -17.02
CA THR A 183 -34.72 15.85 -15.83
C THR A 183 -33.50 15.07 -15.31
N MET A 184 -32.62 14.62 -16.20
CA MET A 184 -31.39 13.93 -15.84
C MET A 184 -30.38 14.87 -15.18
N GLU A 185 -30.24 16.09 -15.69
CA GLU A 185 -29.43 17.15 -15.07
C GLU A 185 -29.94 17.49 -13.66
N GLU A 186 -31.26 17.60 -13.46
CA GLU A 186 -31.85 17.84 -12.14
C GLU A 186 -31.60 16.68 -11.16
N LYS A 187 -31.72 15.43 -11.63
CA LYS A 187 -31.42 14.24 -10.81
C LYS A 187 -29.94 14.19 -10.44
N TYR A 188 -29.06 14.41 -11.41
CA TYR A 188 -27.62 14.46 -11.19
C TYR A 188 -27.24 15.57 -10.20
N PHE A 189 -27.82 16.76 -10.34
CA PHE A 189 -27.58 17.87 -9.43
C PHE A 189 -28.03 17.54 -8.00
N LYS A 190 -29.24 17.00 -7.83
CA LYS A 190 -29.76 16.58 -6.52
C LYS A 190 -28.91 15.48 -5.89
N GLU A 191 -28.51 14.47 -6.67
CA GLU A 191 -27.65 13.41 -6.17
C GLU A 191 -26.28 13.95 -5.74
N ARG A 192 -25.66 14.78 -6.56
CA ARG A 192 -24.39 15.45 -6.23
C ARG A 192 -24.50 16.30 -4.97
N GLU A 193 -25.61 17.02 -4.80
CA GLU A 193 -25.88 17.81 -3.60
C GLU A 193 -26.04 16.92 -2.37
N THR A 194 -26.77 15.81 -2.47
CA THR A 194 -26.92 14.85 -1.37
C THR A 194 -25.60 14.20 -0.97
N HIS A 195 -24.76 13.81 -1.95
CA HIS A 195 -23.42 13.26 -1.69
C HIS A 195 -22.50 14.30 -1.06
N THR A 196 -22.55 15.54 -1.55
CA THR A 196 -21.79 16.65 -0.97
C THR A 196 -22.21 16.91 0.48
N GLN A 197 -23.50 16.84 0.78
CA GLN A 197 -24.01 17.01 2.13
C GLN A 197 -23.63 15.83 3.04
N HIS A 198 -23.68 14.60 2.54
CA HIS A 198 -23.24 13.43 3.29
C HIS A 198 -21.74 13.50 3.64
N LEU A 199 -20.90 13.90 2.68
CA LEU A 199 -19.47 14.12 2.91
C LEU A 199 -19.23 15.20 3.98
N LYS A 200 -19.92 16.34 3.89
CA LYS A 200 -19.82 17.39 4.92
C LYS A 200 -20.26 16.91 6.30
N ASN A 201 -21.28 16.06 6.38
CA ASN A 201 -21.73 15.50 7.65
C ASN A 201 -20.69 14.54 8.25
N ILE A 202 -20.06 13.69 7.43
CA ILE A 202 -18.97 12.81 7.86
C ILE A 202 -17.77 13.62 8.31
N GLU A 203 -17.39 14.65 7.56
CA GLU A 203 -16.30 15.57 7.91
C GLU A 203 -16.55 16.20 9.29
N ALA A 204 -17.75 16.75 9.51
CA ALA A 204 -18.12 17.33 10.80
C ALA A 204 -18.14 16.30 11.95
N GLU A 205 -18.57 15.06 11.69
CA GLU A 205 -18.56 14.00 12.70
C GLU A 205 -17.13 13.58 13.07
N MET A 206 -16.24 13.47 12.07
CA MET A 206 -14.82 13.18 12.27
C MET A 206 -14.14 14.28 13.08
N ASP A 207 -14.34 15.55 12.72
CA ASP A 207 -13.78 16.69 13.47
C ASP A 207 -14.27 16.69 14.92
N ALA A 208 -15.56 16.41 15.14
CA ALA A 208 -16.11 16.30 16.48
C ALA A 208 -15.50 15.13 17.27
N GLN A 209 -15.18 14.00 16.63
CA GLN A 209 -14.52 12.87 17.27
C GLN A 209 -13.07 13.17 17.62
N VAL A 210 -12.31 13.77 16.70
CA VAL A 210 -10.94 14.22 16.95
C VAL A 210 -10.91 15.19 18.13
N ALA A 211 -11.78 16.19 18.13
CA ALA A 211 -11.87 17.15 19.23
C ALA A 211 -12.25 16.50 20.58
N ARG A 212 -12.98 15.37 20.59
CA ARG A 212 -13.26 14.60 21.83
C ARG A 212 -12.02 13.86 22.32
N VAL A 213 -11.33 13.17 21.41
CA VAL A 213 -10.11 12.40 21.74
C VAL A 213 -9.00 13.33 22.23
N GLU A 214 -8.80 14.46 21.56
CA GLU A 214 -7.81 15.48 21.97
C GLU A 214 -8.12 16.05 23.35
N ARG A 215 -9.40 16.32 23.67
CA ARG A 215 -9.81 16.79 25.00
C ARG A 215 -9.49 15.75 26.08
N ILE A 216 -9.82 14.48 25.85
CA ILE A 216 -9.54 13.40 26.80
C ILE A 216 -8.02 13.24 26.98
N ALA A 217 -7.25 13.28 25.89
CA ALA A 217 -5.80 13.20 25.95
C ALA A 217 -5.18 14.38 26.72
N ALA A 218 -5.66 15.60 26.47
CA ALA A 218 -5.22 16.80 27.18
C ALA A 218 -5.55 16.76 28.67
N GLU A 219 -6.74 16.28 29.04
CA GLU A 219 -7.15 16.10 30.44
C GLU A 219 -6.31 15.03 31.15
N ASN A 220 -6.06 13.90 30.49
CA ASN A 220 -5.20 12.85 31.03
C ASN A 220 -3.76 13.34 31.23
N ALA A 221 -3.19 14.05 30.25
CA ALA A 221 -1.85 14.62 30.37
C ALA A 221 -1.76 15.64 31.51
N LYS A 222 -2.79 16.48 31.68
CA LYS A 222 -2.88 17.42 32.80
C LYS A 222 -2.95 16.70 34.14
N ASN A 223 -3.77 15.66 34.26
CA ASN A 223 -3.91 14.88 35.49
C ASN A 223 -2.61 14.16 35.86
N GLN A 224 -1.89 13.61 34.89
CA GLN A 224 -0.57 13.01 35.10
C GLN A 224 0.43 14.04 35.64
N TYR A 225 0.53 15.20 34.99
CA TYR A 225 1.39 16.29 35.47
C TYR A 225 1.02 16.75 36.89
N GLU A 226 -0.27 16.87 37.21
CA GLU A 226 -0.72 17.24 38.55
C GLU A 226 -0.43 16.16 39.60
N MET A 227 -0.41 14.89 39.22
CA MET A 227 -0.05 13.77 40.09
C MET A 227 1.45 13.78 40.37
N GLU A 228 2.29 13.88 39.34
CA GLU A 228 3.76 13.98 39.47
C GLU A 228 4.15 15.20 40.32
N LYS A 229 3.53 16.35 40.08
CA LYS A 229 3.74 17.55 40.88
C LYS A 229 3.43 17.32 42.36
N ARG A 230 2.31 16.65 42.66
CA ARG A 230 1.92 16.32 44.04
C ARG A 230 2.90 15.34 44.68
N GLU A 231 3.40 14.36 43.92
CA GLU A 231 4.37 13.41 44.41
C GLU A 231 5.70 14.10 44.78
N ILE A 232 6.21 14.98 43.91
CA ILE A 232 7.42 15.77 44.19
C ILE A 232 7.21 16.66 45.41
N GLN A 233 6.05 17.32 45.53
CA GLN A 233 5.73 18.13 46.69
C GLN A 233 5.72 17.32 47.99
N SER A 234 5.13 16.13 47.97
CA SER A 234 5.13 15.21 49.13
C SER A 234 6.56 14.83 49.53
N LYS A 235 7.40 14.45 48.55
CA LYS A 235 8.83 14.15 48.80
C LYS A 235 9.58 15.34 49.39
N MET A 236 9.35 16.55 48.88
CA MET A 236 9.98 17.76 49.44
C MET A 236 9.51 18.03 50.88
N GLU A 237 8.25 17.76 51.20
CA GLU A 237 7.70 17.94 52.55
C GLU A 237 8.27 16.90 53.53
N THR A 238 8.43 15.64 53.11
CA THR A 238 9.07 14.60 53.93
C THR A 238 10.52 14.96 54.22
N GLU A 239 11.31 15.30 53.20
CA GLU A 239 12.71 15.76 53.35
C GLU A 239 12.81 16.98 54.27
N MET A 240 11.90 17.96 54.11
CA MET A 240 11.88 19.13 54.98
C MET A 240 11.56 18.77 56.43
N SER A 241 10.65 17.81 56.65
CA SER A 241 10.31 17.32 57.99
C SER A 241 11.48 16.58 58.64
N GLU A 242 12.21 15.76 57.87
CA GLU A 242 13.40 15.04 58.32
C GLU A 242 14.54 16.00 58.66
N LEU A 243 14.82 16.98 57.79
CA LEU A 243 15.79 18.04 58.05
C LEU A 243 15.43 18.83 59.31
N LYS A 244 14.15 19.08 59.56
CA LYS A 244 13.68 19.74 60.78
C LYS A 244 13.91 18.87 62.02
N VAL A 245 13.72 17.56 61.91
CA VAL A 245 14.05 16.59 62.97
C VAL A 245 15.55 16.58 63.24
N HIS A 246 16.39 16.49 62.19
CA HIS A 246 17.84 16.56 62.31
C HIS A 246 18.28 17.86 62.98
N LEU A 247 17.74 19.01 62.56
CA LEU A 247 18.04 20.30 63.18
C LEU A 247 17.70 20.32 64.68
N ASN A 248 16.56 19.74 65.07
CA ASN A 248 16.17 19.64 66.47
C ASN A 248 17.08 18.69 67.27
N LEU A 249 17.53 17.59 66.66
CA LEU A 249 18.48 16.67 67.26
C LEU A 249 19.84 17.36 67.46
N PHE A 250 20.34 18.05 66.44
CA PHE A 250 21.57 18.83 66.52
C PHE A 250 21.51 19.88 67.64
N LYS A 251 20.41 20.63 67.76
CA LYS A 251 20.20 21.58 68.86
C LYS A 251 20.24 20.90 70.24
N LYS A 252 19.65 19.71 70.38
CA LYS A 252 19.72 18.96 71.62
C LYS A 252 21.17 18.56 71.91
N VAL A 253 21.89 18.00 70.95
CA VAL A 253 23.30 17.59 71.11
C VAL A 253 24.18 18.78 71.48
N ASP A 254 23.99 19.94 70.86
CA ASP A 254 24.74 21.17 71.20
C ASP A 254 24.49 21.60 72.66
N ASN A 255 23.22 21.54 73.12
CA ASN A 255 22.88 21.77 74.53
C ASN A 255 23.53 20.74 75.48
N TRP A 256 23.62 19.47 75.07
CA TRP A 256 24.31 18.42 75.84
C TRP A 256 25.82 18.69 75.91
N LEU A 257 26.45 19.06 74.80
CA LEU A 257 27.88 19.40 74.75
C LEU A 257 28.21 20.63 75.60
N GLN A 258 27.33 21.62 75.65
CA GLN A 258 27.49 22.75 76.57
C GLN A 258 27.41 22.32 78.04
N LYS A 259 26.61 21.29 78.35
CA LYS A 259 26.43 20.75 79.70
C LYS A 259 27.57 19.81 80.14
N ASP A 260 28.12 19.03 79.21
CA ASP A 260 29.20 18.06 79.47
C ASP A 260 30.60 18.70 79.57
N LYS A 261 30.77 19.96 79.17
CA LYS A 261 32.03 20.73 79.30
C LYS A 261 32.55 20.84 80.75
N VAL A 262 31.75 20.45 81.75
CA VAL A 262 32.05 20.54 83.17
C VAL A 262 32.52 19.19 83.78
N ASP A 263 32.26 18.04 83.15
CA ASP A 263 32.46 16.71 83.78
C ASP A 263 33.41 15.73 83.01
N SER A 264 34.03 16.12 81.89
CA SER A 264 34.29 15.20 80.76
C SER A 264 35.63 14.41 80.65
N ASN A 265 36.76 14.81 81.23
CA ASN A 265 38.05 14.39 80.64
C ASN A 265 38.40 12.88 80.64
N HIS A 266 37.78 12.01 81.45
CA HIS A 266 38.14 10.57 81.45
C HIS A 266 37.06 9.66 80.83
N LYS A 267 35.78 10.03 80.96
CA LYS A 267 34.65 9.23 80.44
C LYS A 267 34.41 9.46 78.94
N GLU A 268 34.83 10.61 78.42
CA GLU A 268 34.70 10.97 77.00
C GLU A 268 35.61 10.15 76.08
N HIS A 269 36.84 9.85 76.51
CA HIS A 269 37.77 9.07 75.71
C HIS A 269 37.34 7.60 75.54
N LEU A 270 36.80 6.97 76.58
CA LEU A 270 36.26 5.60 76.50
C LEU A 270 35.03 5.52 75.59
N LYS A 271 34.10 6.50 75.71
CA LYS A 271 32.93 6.57 74.81
C LYS A 271 33.30 6.80 73.35
N LYS A 272 34.29 7.67 73.07
CA LYS A 272 34.77 7.90 71.70
C LYS A 272 35.40 6.65 71.10
N LEU A 273 36.11 5.85 71.91
CA LEU A 273 36.68 4.58 71.46
C LEU A 273 35.58 3.55 71.15
N ASP A 274 34.57 3.43 72.00
CA ASP A 274 33.43 2.51 71.77
C ASP A 274 32.57 2.95 70.58
N MET A 275 32.30 4.24 70.43
CA MET A 275 31.55 4.80 69.28
C MET A 275 32.31 4.56 67.97
N ALA A 276 33.61 4.85 67.93
CA ALA A 276 34.44 4.60 66.75
C ALA A 276 34.52 3.10 66.42
N SER A 277 34.54 2.22 67.43
CA SER A 277 34.49 0.78 67.22
C SER A 277 33.15 0.31 66.66
N SER A 278 32.03 0.85 67.17
CA SER A 278 30.68 0.55 66.67
C SER A 278 30.49 1.02 65.23
N GLU A 279 30.92 2.23 64.91
CA GLU A 279 30.88 2.78 63.55
C GLU A 279 31.76 1.97 62.59
N ASN A 280 32.93 1.50 63.04
CA ASN A 280 33.78 0.63 62.24
C ASN A 280 33.13 -0.75 61.98
N MET A 281 32.39 -1.29 62.96
CA MET A 281 31.61 -2.51 62.77
C MET A 281 30.45 -2.29 61.78
N GLU A 282 29.74 -1.16 61.87
CA GLU A 282 28.65 -0.81 60.98
C GLU A 282 29.13 -0.58 59.53
N LEU A 283 30.22 0.17 59.35
CA LEU A 283 30.84 0.38 58.04
C LEU A 283 31.31 -0.93 57.41
N LYS A 284 31.83 -1.88 58.21
CA LYS A 284 32.17 -3.22 57.72
C LYS A 284 30.94 -4.02 57.31
N SER A 285 29.85 -3.93 58.07
CA SER A 285 28.57 -4.56 57.70
C SER A 285 28.05 -4.01 56.37
N ASN A 286 28.03 -2.69 56.22
CA ASN A 286 27.59 -2.02 55.00
C ASN A 286 28.51 -2.35 53.81
N LEU A 287 29.82 -2.44 54.03
CA LEU A 287 30.76 -2.87 53.01
C LEU A 287 30.46 -4.30 52.54
N LEU A 288 30.21 -5.23 53.46
CA LEU A 288 29.84 -6.61 53.11
C LEU A 288 28.48 -6.68 52.39
N GLU A 289 27.51 -5.87 52.80
CA GLU A 289 26.21 -5.78 52.14
C GLU A 289 26.35 -5.25 50.71
N THR A 290 27.11 -4.16 50.51
CA THR A 290 27.37 -3.63 49.17
C THR A 290 28.15 -4.63 48.30
N GLN A 291 29.10 -5.37 48.89
CA GLN A 291 29.81 -6.44 48.20
C GLN A 291 28.84 -7.57 47.78
N ALA A 292 27.89 -7.96 48.63
CA ALA A 292 26.86 -8.94 48.29
C ALA A 292 25.92 -8.44 47.19
N ARG A 293 25.49 -7.17 47.25
CA ARG A 293 24.68 -6.54 46.19
C ARG A 293 25.42 -6.49 44.86
N ILE A 294 26.72 -6.17 44.87
CA ILE A 294 27.55 -6.21 43.66
C ILE A 294 27.60 -7.64 43.11
N SER A 295 27.80 -8.66 43.96
CA SER A 295 27.78 -10.06 43.52
C SER A 295 26.45 -10.48 42.88
N LEU A 296 25.32 -10.06 43.46
CA LEU A 296 23.99 -10.29 42.87
C LEU A 296 23.85 -9.60 41.51
N LEU A 297 24.18 -8.31 41.42
CA LEU A 297 24.16 -7.56 40.16
C LEU A 297 25.07 -8.18 39.10
N THR A 298 26.24 -8.71 39.49
CA THR A 298 27.11 -9.41 38.55
C THR A 298 26.51 -10.73 38.06
N SER A 299 25.75 -11.43 38.91
CA SER A 299 25.01 -12.63 38.51
C SER A 299 23.88 -12.28 37.53
N ASP A 300 23.07 -11.27 37.85
CA ASP A 300 21.98 -10.79 36.97
C ASP A 300 22.53 -10.33 35.61
N PHE A 301 23.69 -9.65 35.61
CA PHE A 301 24.36 -9.25 34.38
C PHE A 301 24.83 -10.44 33.54
N MET A 302 25.37 -11.49 34.18
CA MET A 302 25.74 -12.72 33.49
C MET A 302 24.53 -13.44 32.90
N GLU A 303 23.42 -13.49 33.64
CA GLU A 303 22.17 -14.09 33.16
C GLU A 303 21.62 -13.33 31.95
N LEU A 304 21.54 -12.00 32.03
CA LEU A 304 21.07 -11.17 30.92
C LEU A 304 21.98 -11.33 29.70
N ARG A 305 23.31 -11.37 29.90
CA ARG A 305 24.26 -11.60 28.80
C ARG A 305 24.02 -12.96 28.14
N ASN A 306 23.81 -14.02 28.91
CA ASN A 306 23.53 -15.35 28.36
C ASN A 306 22.22 -15.35 27.56
N GLN A 307 21.16 -14.69 28.04
CA GLN A 307 19.91 -14.56 27.28
C GLN A 307 20.10 -13.79 25.96
N TYR A 308 20.95 -12.76 25.96
CA TYR A 308 21.30 -12.04 24.73
C TYR A 308 22.11 -12.93 23.76
N GLU A 309 23.07 -13.70 24.27
CA GLU A 309 23.87 -14.63 23.46
C GLU A 309 22.99 -15.73 22.84
N GLU A 310 22.09 -16.32 23.63
CA GLU A 310 21.11 -17.32 23.18
C GLU A 310 20.22 -16.76 22.07
N LYS A 311 19.62 -15.58 22.28
CA LYS A 311 18.80 -14.92 21.25
C LYS A 311 19.59 -14.58 19.98
N CYS A 312 20.89 -14.26 20.11
CA CYS A 312 21.75 -14.08 18.93
C CYS A 312 21.99 -15.40 18.19
N MET A 313 22.14 -16.52 18.91
CA MET A 313 22.28 -17.84 18.30
C MET A 313 20.99 -18.26 17.58
N GLU A 314 19.83 -18.09 18.21
CA GLU A 314 18.51 -18.37 17.61
C GLU A 314 18.31 -17.60 16.30
N LEU A 315 18.53 -16.28 16.31
CA LEU A 315 18.40 -15.45 15.12
C LEU A 315 19.39 -15.84 14.00
N ASN A 316 20.59 -16.31 14.37
CA ASN A 316 21.54 -16.81 13.38
C ASN A 316 21.10 -18.14 12.79
N HIS A 317 20.53 -19.04 13.61
CA HIS A 317 19.99 -20.31 13.13
C HIS A 317 18.80 -20.09 12.20
N GLU A 318 17.82 -19.25 12.57
CA GLU A 318 16.69 -18.90 11.69
C GLU A 318 17.15 -18.27 10.36
N ARG A 319 18.23 -17.46 10.41
CA ARG A 319 18.82 -16.88 9.20
C ARG A 319 19.43 -17.97 8.31
N GLU A 320 20.11 -18.94 8.90
CA GLU A 320 20.73 -20.06 8.18
C GLU A 320 19.67 -20.97 7.54
N ASP A 321 18.61 -21.32 8.27
CA ASP A 321 17.48 -22.09 7.74
C ASP A 321 16.80 -21.36 6.57
N LYS A 322 16.60 -20.05 6.71
CA LYS A 322 16.05 -19.23 5.62
C LYS A 322 16.95 -19.22 4.38
N ILE A 323 18.27 -19.20 4.58
CA ILE A 323 19.24 -19.27 3.48
C ILE A 323 19.15 -20.65 2.79
N GLU A 324 18.98 -21.73 3.55
CA GLU A 324 18.77 -23.07 3.01
C GLU A 324 17.51 -23.16 2.15
N TYR A 325 16.36 -22.70 2.66
CA TYR A 325 15.12 -22.64 1.87
C TYR A 325 15.27 -21.79 0.61
N MET A 326 16.03 -20.70 0.66
CA MET A 326 16.30 -19.86 -0.51
C MET A 326 17.13 -20.62 -1.57
N TYR A 327 18.10 -21.44 -1.15
CA TYR A 327 18.84 -22.31 -2.07
C TYR A 327 17.96 -23.41 -2.68
N GLU A 328 17.03 -23.99 -1.91
CA GLU A 328 16.08 -24.97 -2.44
C GLU A 328 15.14 -24.36 -3.49
N VAL A 329 14.62 -23.16 -3.22
CA VAL A 329 13.77 -22.43 -4.18
C VAL A 329 14.54 -22.11 -5.47
N ASP A 330 15.78 -21.64 -5.37
CA ASP A 330 16.62 -21.37 -6.55
C ASP A 330 16.91 -22.66 -7.35
N ASN A 331 17.17 -23.77 -6.66
CA ASN A 331 17.38 -25.07 -7.31
C ASN A 331 16.12 -25.56 -8.04
N ILE A 332 14.94 -25.47 -7.42
CA ILE A 332 13.66 -25.82 -8.06
C ILE A 332 13.38 -24.90 -9.25
N GLN A 333 13.62 -23.60 -9.10
CA GLN A 333 13.45 -22.63 -10.18
C GLN A 333 14.36 -22.96 -11.37
N ARG A 334 15.62 -23.33 -11.11
CA ARG A 334 16.55 -23.78 -12.15
C ARG A 334 16.08 -25.06 -12.84
N GLN A 335 15.55 -26.02 -12.09
CA GLN A 335 14.98 -27.24 -12.67
C GLN A 335 13.75 -26.95 -13.54
N LEU A 336 12.86 -26.05 -13.10
CA LEU A 336 11.71 -25.60 -13.89
C LEU A 336 12.13 -24.90 -15.18
N GLU A 337 13.18 -24.07 -15.13
CA GLU A 337 13.73 -23.39 -16.31
C GLU A 337 14.24 -24.42 -17.35
N ILE A 338 14.97 -25.43 -16.89
CA ILE A 338 15.46 -26.52 -17.76
C ILE A 338 14.29 -27.29 -18.38
N LEU A 339 13.26 -27.63 -17.58
CA LEU A 339 12.06 -28.32 -18.08
C LEU A 339 11.27 -27.47 -19.08
N ARG A 340 11.13 -26.17 -18.83
CA ARG A 340 10.49 -25.22 -19.77
C ARG A 340 11.27 -25.13 -21.08
N GLY A 341 12.59 -25.02 -21.01
CA GLY A 341 13.46 -25.02 -22.19
C GLY A 341 13.38 -26.33 -22.99
N ALA A 342 13.35 -27.48 -22.30
CA ALA A 342 13.17 -28.78 -22.96
C ALA A 342 11.79 -28.90 -23.63
N ASN A 343 10.73 -28.44 -22.97
CA ASN A 343 9.39 -28.39 -23.55
C ASN A 343 9.31 -27.44 -24.75
N LEU A 344 9.98 -26.30 -24.71
CA LEU A 344 10.08 -25.39 -25.85
C LEU A 344 10.77 -26.07 -27.03
N ASN A 345 11.93 -26.69 -26.80
CA ASN A 345 12.67 -27.42 -27.85
C ASN A 345 11.85 -28.59 -28.44
N LEU A 346 11.10 -29.31 -27.60
CA LEU A 346 10.19 -30.37 -28.05
C LEU A 346 9.06 -29.80 -28.88
N LYS A 347 8.49 -28.66 -28.46
CA LYS A 347 7.45 -27.96 -29.21
C LYS A 347 7.97 -27.47 -30.56
N ASP A 348 9.15 -26.84 -30.59
CA ASP A 348 9.80 -26.40 -31.83
C ASP A 348 10.11 -27.57 -32.76
N SER A 349 10.56 -28.70 -32.21
CA SER A 349 10.79 -29.93 -32.97
C SER A 349 9.49 -30.52 -33.51
N ASN A 350 8.43 -30.50 -32.72
CA ASN A 350 7.11 -31.00 -33.10
C ASN A 350 6.47 -30.11 -34.17
N ASP A 351 6.55 -28.78 -34.02
CA ASP A 351 6.09 -27.79 -35.00
C ASP A 351 6.90 -27.93 -36.31
N GLY A 352 8.21 -28.16 -36.22
CA GLY A 352 9.05 -28.50 -37.36
C GLY A 352 8.61 -29.77 -38.09
N LEU A 353 8.34 -30.85 -37.35
CA LEU A 353 7.80 -32.10 -37.91
C LEU A 353 6.41 -31.92 -38.50
N GLN A 354 5.55 -31.14 -37.85
CA GLN A 354 4.21 -30.85 -38.34
C GLN A 354 4.24 -30.05 -39.64
N SER A 355 5.15 -29.08 -39.77
CA SER A 355 5.39 -28.35 -41.03
C SER A 355 5.87 -29.27 -42.15
N LEU A 356 6.69 -30.28 -41.84
CA LEU A 356 7.15 -31.30 -42.79
C LEU A 356 6.03 -32.26 -43.23
N ILE A 357 5.07 -32.53 -42.34
CA ILE A 357 3.88 -33.33 -42.65
C ILE A 357 2.89 -32.51 -43.48
N GLU A 358 2.66 -31.25 -43.15
CA GLU A 358 1.73 -30.35 -43.86
C GLU A 358 2.26 -29.95 -45.25
N SER A 359 3.57 -29.85 -45.44
CA SER A 359 4.19 -29.61 -46.76
C SER A 359 4.22 -30.85 -47.67
N ARG A 360 3.79 -32.03 -47.18
CA ARG A 360 3.68 -33.24 -48.01
C ARG A 360 2.33 -33.24 -48.75
N PRO A 361 2.30 -33.30 -50.09
CA PRO A 361 1.04 -33.30 -50.83
C PRO A 361 0.25 -34.59 -50.50
N ARG A 362 -1.02 -34.43 -50.11
CA ARG A 362 -1.95 -35.56 -49.89
C ARG A 362 -2.22 -36.31 -51.19
N THR A 363 -1.42 -37.34 -51.48
CA THR A 363 -1.78 -38.40 -52.42
C THR A 363 -2.36 -39.59 -51.65
N PRO A 364 -3.54 -40.13 -52.05
CA PRO A 364 -4.12 -41.29 -51.38
C PRO A 364 -3.44 -42.55 -51.89
N LEU A 365 -2.58 -43.15 -51.08
CA LEU A 365 -2.13 -44.53 -51.27
C LEU A 365 -2.31 -45.28 -49.97
N SER A 366 -3.34 -46.12 -49.97
CA SER A 366 -3.52 -47.26 -49.08
C SER A 366 -2.27 -48.13 -49.11
N PHE A 367 -1.54 -48.17 -48.01
CA PHE A 367 -0.50 -49.17 -47.77
C PHE A 367 -0.67 -49.68 -46.34
N GLU A 368 -1.23 -50.87 -46.23
CA GLU A 368 -1.32 -51.64 -44.99
C GLU A 368 0.11 -51.90 -44.49
N PHE A 369 0.43 -51.36 -43.32
CA PHE A 369 1.58 -51.81 -42.54
C PHE A 369 1.06 -52.65 -41.39
N SER A 370 1.32 -53.95 -41.46
CA SER A 370 1.06 -54.88 -40.37
C SER A 370 2.02 -54.58 -39.23
N VAL A 371 1.49 -54.13 -38.09
CA VAL A 371 2.27 -53.88 -36.86
C VAL A 371 2.40 -55.20 -36.10
N PRO A 372 3.63 -55.67 -35.78
CA PRO A 372 3.81 -56.76 -34.82
C PRO A 372 3.48 -56.24 -33.42
N ASN A 373 2.65 -57.00 -32.73
CA ASN A 373 2.13 -56.70 -31.41
C ASN A 373 3.25 -56.65 -30.35
N MET A 374 3.71 -55.44 -29.99
CA MET A 374 4.55 -55.17 -28.81
C MET A 374 3.68 -54.55 -27.71
N SER A 375 2.69 -55.30 -27.23
CA SER A 375 1.87 -54.94 -26.06
C SER A 375 2.14 -55.88 -24.87
N GLY A 376 3.38 -56.37 -24.78
CA GLY A 376 3.80 -57.34 -23.75
C GLY A 376 4.80 -56.82 -22.71
N THR A 377 5.52 -55.72 -22.95
CA THR A 377 6.70 -55.39 -22.13
C THR A 377 6.66 -54.04 -21.40
N LEU A 378 5.60 -53.23 -21.53
CA LEU A 378 5.49 -51.97 -20.77
C LEU A 378 4.63 -52.06 -19.52
N CYS A 379 3.86 -53.14 -19.32
CA CYS A 379 2.98 -53.31 -18.16
C CYS A 379 3.66 -53.96 -16.94
N GLU A 380 4.90 -54.45 -17.08
CA GLU A 380 5.68 -55.01 -15.96
C GLU A 380 6.58 -53.96 -15.28
N GLU A 381 7.13 -52.98 -16.02
CA GLU A 381 7.97 -51.92 -15.41
C GLU A 381 7.17 -50.87 -14.63
N ILE A 382 5.86 -50.74 -14.85
CA ILE A 382 5.00 -49.81 -14.08
C ILE A 382 4.62 -50.42 -12.71
N ARG A 383 4.59 -51.76 -12.58
CA ARG A 383 4.21 -52.41 -11.32
C ARG A 383 5.33 -52.38 -10.27
N ASP A 384 6.57 -52.42 -10.73
CA ASP A 384 7.75 -52.40 -9.85
C ASP A 384 8.12 -50.97 -9.37
N THR A 385 7.62 -49.92 -10.04
CA THR A 385 7.84 -48.53 -9.62
C THR A 385 6.78 -48.03 -8.62
N GLU A 386 5.58 -48.61 -8.58
CA GLU A 386 4.56 -48.32 -7.56
C GLU A 386 4.84 -49.02 -6.24
N ALA A 387 5.37 -50.26 -6.25
CA ALA A 387 5.74 -50.97 -5.02
C ALA A 387 6.90 -50.30 -4.26
N ASN A 388 7.77 -49.57 -4.96
CA ASN A 388 8.91 -48.88 -4.35
C ASN A 388 8.54 -47.49 -3.78
N LYS A 389 7.32 -46.97 -4.05
CA LYS A 389 6.80 -45.73 -3.46
C LYS A 389 6.08 -45.97 -2.13
N GLU A 390 5.48 -47.14 -1.91
CA GLU A 390 4.88 -47.47 -0.61
C GLU A 390 5.92 -47.77 0.47
N SER A 391 7.08 -48.35 0.12
CA SER A 391 8.15 -48.64 1.10
C SER A 391 8.93 -47.41 1.59
N LEU A 392 8.89 -46.28 0.88
CA LEU A 392 9.64 -45.06 1.24
C LEU A 392 8.81 -44.08 2.09
N ASN A 393 7.48 -44.23 2.12
CA ASN A 393 6.58 -43.38 2.89
C ASN A 393 6.41 -43.88 4.35
N ASP A 394 6.61 -45.18 4.60
CA ASP A 394 6.53 -45.77 5.94
C ASP A 394 7.79 -45.53 6.80
N GLN A 395 8.84 -44.91 6.24
CA GLN A 395 10.09 -44.65 6.94
C GLN A 395 10.25 -43.19 7.42
N TYR A 396 9.26 -42.32 7.14
CA TYR A 396 9.23 -40.93 7.62
C TYR A 396 8.19 -40.68 8.73
N ASP A 397 7.39 -41.68 9.12
CA ASP A 397 6.29 -41.52 10.09
C ASP A 397 6.59 -42.09 11.50
N LEU A 398 7.86 -42.37 11.81
CA LEU A 398 8.28 -42.91 13.10
C LEU A 398 9.10 -41.97 14.00
N ASP A 399 9.43 -40.75 13.55
CA ASP A 399 10.20 -39.77 14.36
C ASP A 399 9.37 -38.58 14.88
N LEU A 400 8.03 -38.62 14.78
CA LEU A 400 7.15 -37.59 15.34
C LEU A 400 6.47 -37.97 16.67
N ASN A 401 6.89 -39.07 17.32
CA ASN A 401 6.36 -39.48 18.62
C ASN A 401 7.43 -40.05 19.57
N SER A 402 8.42 -39.22 19.92
CA SER A 402 9.07 -39.31 21.23
C SER A 402 9.74 -38.00 21.58
N ASP A 403 9.55 -37.63 22.84
CA ASP A 403 10.17 -36.55 23.59
C ASP A 403 9.45 -35.18 23.64
N GLN A 404 9.10 -34.87 24.90
CA GLN A 404 8.65 -33.60 25.48
C GLN A 404 7.15 -33.26 25.50
N VAL A 405 6.39 -34.09 26.22
CA VAL A 405 5.33 -33.56 27.12
C VAL A 405 5.49 -34.18 28.51
N ARG A 406 6.35 -33.58 29.33
CA ARG A 406 6.29 -33.67 30.80
C ARG A 406 6.83 -32.38 31.40
N LEU A 407 5.91 -31.61 31.97
CA LEU A 407 5.96 -30.90 33.27
C LEU A 407 5.28 -29.55 33.14
N LEU A 408 4.05 -29.47 33.67
CA LEU A 408 3.60 -28.39 34.55
C LEU A 408 2.30 -28.85 35.21
N ASP A 409 2.43 -29.34 36.45
CA ASP A 409 1.33 -29.47 37.40
C ASP A 409 0.70 -28.09 37.65
N PRO A 410 -0.65 -27.98 37.71
CA PRO A 410 -1.29 -26.86 38.37
C PRO A 410 -1.32 -27.15 39.87
N CYS A 411 -0.39 -26.58 40.62
CA CYS A 411 -0.53 -26.51 42.07
C CYS A 411 -1.75 -25.67 42.44
N TYR A 412 -2.63 -26.32 43.20
CA TYR A 412 -3.71 -25.77 43.99
C TYR A 412 -3.27 -24.54 44.79
N GLY A 413 -4.10 -23.50 44.75
CA GLY A 413 -4.12 -22.42 45.73
C GLY A 413 -5.52 -22.31 46.33
N GLU A 414 -5.81 -23.17 47.30
CA GLU A 414 -6.82 -22.88 48.33
C GLU A 414 -6.11 -22.16 49.49
N ASP A 415 -6.75 -21.06 49.89
CA ASP A 415 -6.70 -20.28 51.12
C ASP A 415 -5.88 -20.76 52.34
N ILE A 416 -5.34 -19.80 53.10
CA ILE A 416 -5.68 -19.51 54.51
C ILE A 416 -4.94 -18.22 54.96
N GLY A 417 -5.64 -17.38 55.73
CA GLY A 417 -5.30 -16.00 56.03
C GLY A 417 -4.32 -15.71 57.16
N MET A 418 -3.95 -14.44 57.28
CA MET A 418 -4.15 -13.55 58.43
C MET A 418 -3.93 -12.10 58.02
#